data_AF-A0A8H5ST25-F1
#
_entry.id   AF-A0A8H5ST25-F1
#
_cell.length_a   1.000
_cell.length_b   1.000
_cell.length_c   1.000
_cell.angle_alpha   90.00
_cell.angle_beta   90.00
_cell.angle_gamma   90.00
#
_symmetry.space_group_name_H-M   'P 1'
#
loop_
_entity.id
_entity.type
_entity.pdbx_description
1 polymer ?
#
loop_
_entity_poly.entity_id
_entity_poly.type
_entity_poly.pdbx_seq_one_letter_code
_entity_poly.pdbx_strand_id
1 'polypeptide(L)'
;MWNDEDNNPYGTSFDRRDSQSSSVNPTSPSTRNYQPFEAPSTPTSGSDDERGQFDNDPRHGDSDNDGDSAQDAGPKRKPGGYDSRIEQILYENPKLSIIITDAGKSIESGGRYIVYTIKTGDLEVRRRYSEFASLRDALTRLHPTLIVPPIPEKHTMADYAANPTNAKQDQQIIDLRKRMLAVFLNRCRRMDEIRTDGVWWRFLDPNASWSEVLHSHPVASIPKSILKAPPLNPANPTPAHNYLPIPAASAKLKTVAGTNHDHSSGHIQAGPHAFGRFPPEGHNLGEQELDPYFISYESSIKELEQLLTGPMEKVNRRTLSHLSSLAADLCELGSVYNAFAVSEQAPSLGPAIERIGQAADLSYIATEELSGSLGASFAEPMREHAQFAGVVRSVLKYRVLKRVQQDLTTEELNKKRALLDQLEQSEAEARRIENYLSSSQQISPPPKRSTSLKEPSSHQRREGSQEDTESIDSDFASHTPSASQGLPERSTSVPSHKKMPSGNSITNKIFGPIRHAVQGVVDVDPERTRRDLIGKTRESIGQLEQAQVISERDVREASASVLKDMKRFQKDKEDDLRRYMLAYAQSQIEWAKKSKQQWEEARAEVEKIDES
;
A
#
# COMPACT_ATOMS: atom_id res chain seq x y z
N MET A 1 24.00 3.55 -12.33
CA MET A 1 24.67 2.42 -13.01
C MET A 1 23.90 1.18 -12.62
N TRP A 2 23.15 0.62 -13.59
CA TRP A 2 22.67 -0.77 -13.79
C TRP A 2 22.16 -1.55 -12.56
N ASN A 3 21.06 -2.31 -12.54
CA ASN A 3 19.94 -2.63 -13.41
C ASN A 3 19.05 -3.46 -12.46
N ASP A 4 17.83 -3.01 -12.11
CA ASP A 4 16.82 -3.83 -11.40
C ASP A 4 15.57 -4.01 -12.28
N GLU A 5 15.78 -4.03 -13.60
CA GLU A 5 14.83 -4.55 -14.58
C GLU A 5 15.09 -6.05 -14.74
N ASP A 6 14.47 -6.86 -13.88
CA ASP A 6 13.96 -8.21 -14.20
C ASP A 6 13.40 -8.88 -12.94
N ASN A 7 12.14 -8.57 -12.63
CA ASN A 7 11.28 -9.52 -11.94
C ASN A 7 9.81 -9.26 -12.30
N ASN A 8 9.50 -9.39 -13.59
CA ASN A 8 8.12 -9.38 -14.08
C ASN A 8 7.67 -10.82 -14.41
N PRO A 9 6.91 -11.50 -13.54
CA PRO A 9 6.35 -12.81 -13.83
C PRO A 9 5.13 -12.77 -14.78
N TYR A 10 4.72 -11.60 -15.26
CA TYR A 10 3.53 -11.39 -16.08
C TYR A 10 3.82 -10.98 -17.54
N GLY A 11 5.10 -10.86 -17.94
CA GLY A 11 5.50 -10.34 -19.25
C GLY A 11 5.64 -11.36 -20.40
N THR A 12 5.53 -12.67 -20.15
CA THR A 12 5.90 -13.70 -21.16
C THR A 12 4.80 -14.70 -21.51
N SER A 13 3.53 -14.41 -21.21
CA SER A 13 2.47 -15.44 -21.22
C SER A 13 1.71 -15.62 -22.53
N PHE A 14 2.26 -15.27 -23.70
CA PHE A 14 1.61 -15.58 -24.97
C PHE A 14 2.62 -15.86 -26.09
N ASP A 15 3.08 -17.11 -26.18
CA ASP A 15 3.75 -17.61 -27.38
C ASP A 15 2.99 -18.82 -28.00
N ARG A 16 2.55 -18.55 -29.23
CA ARG A 16 2.25 -19.34 -30.44
C ARG A 16 1.87 -20.84 -30.38
N ARG A 17 0.84 -21.16 -31.16
CA ARG A 17 0.94 -22.16 -32.24
C ARG A 17 0.17 -21.70 -33.48
N ASP A 18 0.89 -21.56 -34.59
CA ASP A 18 0.34 -21.46 -35.94
C ASP A 18 -0.25 -22.82 -36.35
N SER A 19 -1.43 -22.80 -36.97
CA SER A 19 -1.91 -23.87 -37.83
C SER A 19 -2.76 -23.23 -38.93
N GLN A 20 -2.24 -23.28 -40.15
CA GLN A 20 -2.95 -22.92 -41.36
C GLN A 20 -4.09 -23.92 -41.59
N SER A 21 -5.34 -23.47 -41.72
CA SER A 21 -6.24 -23.84 -42.82
C SER A 21 -7.65 -23.25 -42.66
N SER A 22 -8.16 -22.79 -43.80
CA SER A 22 -9.56 -22.63 -44.24
C SER A 22 -10.49 -21.66 -43.50
N SER A 23 -10.69 -20.54 -44.18
CA SER A 23 -11.79 -19.58 -44.07
C SER A 23 -13.18 -20.23 -44.16
N VAL A 24 -13.99 -20.06 -43.12
CA VAL A 24 -15.44 -19.83 -43.25
C VAL A 24 -15.85 -18.86 -42.14
N ASN A 25 -16.37 -17.70 -42.51
CA ASN A 25 -17.02 -16.77 -41.60
C ASN A 25 -18.38 -17.34 -41.17
N PRO A 26 -18.69 -17.39 -39.87
CA PRO A 26 -20.02 -17.10 -39.41
C PRO A 26 -20.01 -15.74 -38.70
N THR A 27 -20.89 -14.87 -39.18
CA THR A 27 -21.28 -13.58 -38.58
C THR A 27 -21.31 -13.61 -37.06
N SER A 28 -20.53 -12.73 -36.44
CA SER A 28 -20.48 -12.51 -34.99
C SER A 28 -21.85 -12.08 -34.44
N PRO A 29 -22.30 -12.61 -33.28
CA PRO A 29 -23.40 -11.99 -32.57
C PRO A 29 -22.90 -10.69 -31.92
N SER A 30 -23.60 -9.60 -32.20
CA SER A 30 -23.41 -8.29 -31.62
C SER A 30 -23.36 -8.32 -30.08
N THR A 31 -22.48 -7.49 -29.54
CA THR A 31 -22.33 -7.07 -28.13
C THR A 31 -23.62 -7.17 -27.30
N ARG A 32 -23.71 -8.19 -26.44
CA ARG A 32 -24.74 -8.27 -25.41
C ARG A 32 -24.20 -7.65 -24.12
N ASN A 33 -24.87 -6.60 -23.65
CA ASN A 33 -24.59 -5.94 -22.38
C ASN A 33 -24.54 -6.95 -21.23
N TYR A 34 -23.42 -6.99 -20.49
CA TYR A 34 -23.37 -7.62 -19.18
C TYR A 34 -24.27 -6.81 -18.22
N GLN A 35 -25.42 -7.37 -17.85
CA GLN A 35 -26.18 -6.87 -16.70
C GLN A 35 -25.45 -7.24 -15.40
N PRO A 36 -25.37 -6.34 -14.41
CA PRO A 36 -24.99 -6.69 -13.05
C PRO A 36 -25.99 -7.71 -12.49
N PHE A 37 -25.49 -8.82 -11.95
CA PHE A 37 -26.27 -9.87 -11.30
C PHE A 37 -27.02 -9.32 -10.09
N GLU A 38 -28.36 -9.26 -10.15
CA GLU A 38 -29.23 -9.14 -8.98
C GLU A 38 -29.49 -10.54 -8.41
N ALA A 39 -29.29 -10.71 -7.10
CA ALA A 39 -29.55 -11.97 -6.42
C ALA A 39 -31.06 -12.25 -6.34
N PRO A 40 -31.56 -13.44 -6.74
CA PRO A 40 -32.97 -13.77 -6.59
C PRO A 40 -33.30 -14.10 -5.12
N SER A 41 -34.32 -13.42 -4.58
CA SER A 41 -34.95 -13.76 -3.30
C SER A 41 -35.84 -14.99 -3.50
N THR A 42 -35.56 -16.08 -2.79
CA THR A 42 -36.41 -17.29 -2.80
C THR A 42 -37.55 -17.16 -1.79
N PRO A 43 -38.83 -17.32 -2.17
CA PRO A 43 -39.92 -17.49 -1.23
C PRO A 43 -40.00 -18.96 -0.80
N THR A 44 -39.79 -19.24 0.49
CA THR A 44 -40.11 -20.55 1.07
C THR A 44 -41.61 -20.61 1.33
N SER A 45 -42.28 -21.57 0.70
CA SER A 45 -43.65 -21.97 1.00
C SER A 45 -43.59 -23.25 1.84
N GLY A 46 -44.15 -23.21 3.04
CA GLY A 46 -44.34 -24.36 3.93
C GLY A 46 -45.62 -24.15 4.73
N SER A 47 -46.52 -25.11 4.61
CA SER A 47 -47.92 -25.15 5.03
C SER A 47 -48.16 -25.33 6.54
N ASP A 48 -49.16 -24.58 7.03
CA ASP A 48 -50.26 -24.84 7.99
C ASP A 48 -50.17 -25.82 9.20
N ASP A 49 -50.92 -25.37 10.22
CA ASP A 49 -51.50 -26.00 11.44
C ASP A 49 -50.57 -26.11 12.69
N GLU A 50 -50.93 -25.72 13.92
CA GLU A 50 -52.23 -25.53 14.58
C GLU A 50 -52.12 -24.66 15.88
N ARG A 51 -53.10 -23.76 16.06
CA ARG A 51 -53.74 -23.16 17.27
C ARG A 51 -53.10 -23.21 18.67
N GLY A 52 -53.12 -22.04 19.35
CA GLY A 52 -53.18 -21.90 20.82
C GLY A 52 -53.38 -20.43 21.27
N GLN A 53 -54.54 -20.12 21.86
CA GLN A 53 -54.97 -18.81 22.40
C GLN A 53 -54.35 -18.49 23.78
N PHE A 54 -54.55 -17.23 24.23
CA PHE A 54 -54.31 -16.61 25.57
C PHE A 54 -52.88 -16.01 25.75
N ASP A 55 -52.63 -14.78 26.21
CA ASP A 55 -53.41 -13.75 26.91
C ASP A 55 -52.76 -12.34 26.74
N ASN A 56 -53.55 -11.28 26.95
CA ASN A 56 -53.15 -9.86 27.02
C ASN A 56 -52.35 -9.51 28.29
N ASP A 57 -51.25 -8.75 28.17
CA ASP A 57 -50.97 -7.56 29.02
C ASP A 57 -49.80 -6.71 28.42
N PRO A 58 -49.84 -5.36 28.39
CA PRO A 58 -48.85 -4.53 27.70
C PRO A 58 -47.89 -3.81 28.68
N ARG A 59 -46.58 -3.97 28.54
CA ARG A 59 -45.57 -3.06 29.12
C ARG A 59 -44.33 -2.88 28.24
N HIS A 60 -44.20 -1.65 27.74
CA HIS A 60 -42.99 -0.86 27.43
C HIS A 60 -41.67 -1.56 27.02
N GLY A 61 -41.17 -1.16 25.84
CA GLY A 61 -39.77 -1.27 25.45
C GLY A 61 -39.57 -0.82 24.01
N ASP A 62 -39.29 0.48 23.83
CA ASP A 62 -38.96 1.13 22.57
C ASP A 62 -37.73 0.49 21.91
N SER A 63 -37.90 -0.06 20.72
CA SER A 63 -36.83 -0.52 19.83
C SER A 63 -37.34 -0.48 18.41
N ASP A 64 -37.09 0.65 17.76
CA ASP A 64 -37.27 0.85 16.33
C ASP A 64 -36.33 -0.08 15.56
N ASN A 65 -36.84 -1.27 15.28
CA ASN A 65 -36.33 -2.22 14.30
C ASN A 65 -37.08 -1.96 12.98
N ASP A 66 -36.64 -0.98 12.20
CA ASP A 66 -37.14 -0.77 10.85
C ASP A 66 -36.50 -1.78 9.89
N GLY A 67 -37.18 -2.93 9.77
CA GLY A 67 -37.00 -3.91 8.72
C GLY A 67 -37.45 -3.35 7.37
N ASP A 68 -36.48 -3.28 6.47
CA ASP A 68 -36.51 -2.75 5.11
C ASP A 68 -37.66 -3.32 4.26
N SER A 69 -38.75 -2.56 4.16
CA SER A 69 -39.81 -2.73 3.16
C SER A 69 -39.46 -1.88 1.94
N ALA A 70 -38.52 -2.34 1.12
CA ALA A 70 -38.10 -1.65 -0.11
C ALA A 70 -39.14 -1.82 -1.23
N GLN A 71 -40.29 -1.14 -1.11
CA GLN A 71 -41.19 -0.85 -2.22
C GLN A 71 -41.11 0.66 -2.53
N ASP A 72 -40.56 0.96 -3.72
CA ASP A 72 -40.71 2.19 -4.49
C ASP A 72 -40.72 3.54 -3.73
N ALA A 73 -39.67 3.81 -2.96
CA ALA A 73 -39.39 5.16 -2.49
C ALA A 73 -38.70 5.94 -3.62
N GLY A 74 -39.37 6.98 -4.14
CA GLY A 74 -38.79 7.93 -5.10
C GLY A 74 -37.45 8.51 -4.65
N PRO A 75 -36.70 9.19 -5.55
CA PRO A 75 -35.31 9.60 -5.30
C PRO A 75 -35.18 10.40 -4.00
N LYS A 76 -34.45 9.83 -3.02
CA LYS A 76 -34.19 10.47 -1.73
C LYS A 76 -33.35 11.73 -2.00
N ARG A 77 -33.91 12.90 -1.70
CA ARG A 77 -33.19 14.18 -1.83
C ARG A 77 -32.28 14.40 -0.63
N LYS A 78 -31.03 14.80 -0.86
CA LYS A 78 -30.06 15.08 0.20
C LYS A 78 -30.47 16.37 0.94
N PRO A 79 -30.65 16.34 2.27
CA PRO A 79 -30.83 17.56 3.06
C PRO A 79 -29.60 18.46 2.93
N GLY A 80 -29.79 19.73 2.60
CA GLY A 80 -28.71 20.71 2.42
C GLY A 80 -28.22 20.92 0.98
N GLY A 81 -28.80 20.22 0.00
CA GLY A 81 -28.44 20.39 -1.42
C GLY A 81 -27.27 19.50 -1.87
N TYR A 82 -26.83 19.73 -3.11
CA TYR A 82 -25.75 18.97 -3.77
C TYR A 82 -24.62 19.90 -4.17
N ASP A 83 -23.39 19.47 -3.97
CA ASP A 83 -22.19 20.21 -4.37
C ASP A 83 -21.88 20.05 -5.85
N SER A 84 -22.40 19.00 -6.50
CA SER A 84 -22.28 18.77 -7.94
C SER A 84 -23.43 17.98 -8.53
N ARG A 85 -23.61 18.07 -9.86
CA ARG A 85 -24.59 17.26 -10.59
C ARG A 85 -24.34 15.76 -10.46
N ILE A 86 -23.07 15.35 -10.38
CA ILE A 86 -22.71 13.93 -10.23
C ILE A 86 -23.08 13.43 -8.84
N GLU A 87 -22.84 14.24 -7.81
CA GLU A 87 -23.28 13.93 -6.45
C GLU A 87 -24.80 13.74 -6.42
N GLN A 88 -25.55 14.64 -7.06
CA GLN A 88 -27.00 14.49 -7.19
C GLN A 88 -27.39 13.16 -7.83
N ILE A 89 -26.85 12.85 -9.02
CA ILE A 89 -27.19 11.62 -9.77
C ILE A 89 -26.91 10.39 -8.92
N LEU A 90 -25.73 10.31 -8.29
CA LEU A 90 -25.30 9.13 -7.54
C LEU A 90 -25.95 9.01 -6.15
N TYR A 91 -26.37 10.12 -5.55
CA TYR A 91 -27.09 10.11 -4.28
C TYR A 91 -28.55 9.73 -4.48
N GLU A 92 -29.23 10.34 -5.45
CA GLU A 92 -30.63 10.06 -5.76
C GLU A 92 -30.82 8.66 -6.38
N ASN A 93 -29.76 8.09 -6.99
CA ASN A 93 -29.77 6.76 -7.59
C ASN A 93 -28.66 5.86 -7.02
N PRO A 94 -28.84 5.28 -5.81
CA PRO A 94 -27.83 4.43 -5.18
C PRO A 94 -27.46 3.18 -6.00
N LYS A 95 -28.43 2.63 -6.75
CA LYS A 95 -28.24 1.44 -7.61
C LYS A 95 -27.55 1.73 -8.94
N LEU A 96 -27.47 2.99 -9.37
CA LEU A 96 -26.87 3.35 -10.66
C LEU A 96 -25.37 3.03 -10.63
N SER A 97 -24.83 2.29 -11.59
CA SER A 97 -23.38 2.02 -11.64
C SER A 97 -22.65 3.00 -12.55
N ILE A 98 -21.39 3.30 -12.22
CA ILE A 98 -20.51 4.03 -13.14
C ILE A 98 -19.94 3.02 -14.13
N ILE A 99 -20.13 3.26 -15.42
CA ILE A 99 -19.67 2.35 -16.47
C ILE A 99 -18.68 3.06 -17.39
N ILE A 100 -17.68 2.33 -17.87
CA ILE A 100 -16.86 2.79 -18.98
C ILE A 100 -17.48 2.18 -20.23
N THR A 101 -18.05 2.99 -21.11
CA THR A 101 -18.81 2.54 -22.29
C THR A 101 -17.89 2.22 -23.45
N ASP A 102 -16.86 3.04 -23.65
CA ASP A 102 -15.93 2.93 -24.77
C ASP A 102 -14.47 3.13 -24.34
N ALA A 103 -13.55 2.53 -25.08
CA ALA A 103 -12.11 2.69 -24.91
C ALA A 103 -11.43 2.65 -26.29
N GLY A 104 -10.97 3.81 -26.76
CA GLY A 104 -10.48 3.96 -28.13
C GLY A 104 -9.30 4.93 -28.25
N LYS A 105 -8.62 4.90 -29.40
CA LYS A 105 -7.56 5.85 -29.71
C LYS A 105 -8.14 7.27 -29.80
N SER A 106 -7.48 8.23 -29.15
CA SER A 106 -7.91 9.64 -29.17
C SER A 106 -7.94 10.20 -30.61
N ILE A 107 -9.12 10.58 -31.11
CA ILE A 107 -9.26 11.24 -32.42
C ILE A 107 -8.63 12.65 -32.36
N GLU A 108 -8.85 13.37 -31.27
CA GLU A 108 -8.39 14.74 -31.05
C GLU A 108 -6.86 14.85 -30.93
N SER A 109 -6.17 13.76 -30.55
CA SER A 109 -4.72 13.75 -30.30
C SER A 109 -3.93 12.93 -31.31
N GLY A 110 -4.51 12.64 -32.49
CA GLY A 110 -3.86 11.85 -33.54
C GLY A 110 -3.55 10.41 -33.12
N GLY A 111 -4.36 9.83 -32.25
CA GLY A 111 -4.29 8.43 -31.83
C GLY A 111 -3.14 8.06 -30.87
N ARG A 112 -2.47 9.05 -30.25
CA ARG A 112 -1.29 8.82 -29.40
C ARG A 112 -1.55 8.06 -28.09
N TYR A 113 -2.81 8.03 -27.63
CA TYR A 113 -3.18 7.36 -26.39
C TYR A 113 -4.64 6.87 -26.43
N ILE A 114 -4.95 5.90 -25.57
CA ILE A 114 -6.31 5.40 -25.34
C ILE A 114 -7.06 6.31 -24.38
N VAL A 115 -8.29 6.65 -24.74
CA VAL A 115 -9.25 7.42 -23.97
C VAL A 115 -10.40 6.51 -23.58
N TYR A 116 -10.80 6.60 -22.31
CA TYR A 116 -11.91 5.87 -21.73
C TYR A 116 -13.08 6.81 -21.56
N THR A 117 -14.23 6.42 -22.12
CA THR A 117 -15.48 7.15 -22.02
C THR A 117 -16.25 6.66 -20.80
N ILE A 118 -16.32 7.49 -19.76
CA ILE A 118 -16.96 7.18 -18.48
C ILE A 118 -18.38 7.76 -18.52
N LYS A 119 -19.38 6.91 -18.29
CA LYS A 119 -20.78 7.30 -18.21
C LYS A 119 -21.30 7.17 -16.78
N THR A 120 -21.92 8.24 -16.30
CA THR A 120 -22.57 8.33 -14.99
C THR A 120 -23.97 8.90 -15.18
N GLY A 121 -24.96 8.02 -15.36
CA GLY A 121 -26.33 8.43 -15.71
C GLY A 121 -26.40 9.07 -17.09
N ASP A 122 -26.84 10.33 -17.12
CA ASP A 122 -26.92 11.19 -18.30
C ASP A 122 -25.61 11.92 -18.63
N LEU A 123 -24.60 11.86 -17.74
CA LEU A 123 -23.31 12.50 -17.95
C LEU A 123 -22.26 11.56 -18.55
N GLU A 124 -21.43 12.13 -19.42
CA GLU A 124 -20.31 11.44 -20.06
C GLU A 124 -19.03 12.27 -19.96
N VAL A 125 -17.94 11.68 -19.50
CA VAL A 125 -16.62 12.32 -19.43
C VAL A 125 -15.55 11.39 -20.02
N ARG A 126 -14.60 11.99 -20.76
CA ARG A 126 -13.51 11.27 -21.39
C ARG A 126 -12.21 11.47 -20.61
N ARG A 127 -11.59 10.37 -20.15
CA ARG A 127 -10.33 10.39 -19.39
C ARG A 127 -9.33 9.38 -19.94
N ARG A 128 -8.04 9.72 -19.96
CA ARG A 128 -6.95 8.79 -20.35
C ARG A 128 -6.39 8.05 -19.13
N TYR A 129 -5.70 6.93 -19.36
CA TYR A 129 -5.13 6.12 -18.28
C TYR A 129 -4.24 6.91 -17.30
N SER A 130 -3.39 7.82 -17.79
CA SER A 130 -2.52 8.62 -16.91
C SER A 130 -3.30 9.56 -15.99
N GLU A 131 -4.53 9.95 -16.36
CA GLU A 131 -5.40 10.73 -15.48
C GLU A 131 -5.95 9.87 -14.34
N PHE A 132 -6.38 8.64 -14.63
CA PHE A 132 -6.73 7.65 -13.59
C PHE A 132 -5.56 7.38 -12.65
N ALA A 133 -4.34 7.25 -13.19
CA ALA A 133 -3.14 7.07 -12.39
C ALA A 133 -2.89 8.26 -11.46
N SER A 134 -3.02 9.49 -11.95
CA SER A 134 -2.92 10.69 -11.11
C SER A 134 -4.07 10.84 -10.11
N LEU A 135 -5.28 10.38 -10.44
CA LEU A 135 -6.40 10.35 -9.50
C LEU A 135 -6.08 9.41 -8.35
N ARG A 136 -5.64 8.18 -8.65
CA ARG A 136 -5.26 7.22 -7.62
C ARG A 136 -4.10 7.75 -6.76
N ASP A 137 -3.10 8.38 -7.36
CA ASP A 137 -2.01 9.01 -6.62
C ASP A 137 -2.53 10.12 -5.69
N ALA A 138 -3.38 11.02 -6.20
CA ALA A 138 -4.00 12.07 -5.40
C ALA A 138 -4.81 11.51 -4.23
N LEU A 139 -5.66 10.51 -4.46
CA LEU A 139 -6.45 9.85 -3.41
C LEU A 139 -5.57 9.15 -2.38
N THR A 140 -4.49 8.48 -2.80
CA THR A 140 -3.56 7.81 -1.88
C THR A 140 -2.81 8.81 -1.00
N ARG A 141 -2.49 10.00 -1.52
CA ARG A 141 -1.85 11.08 -0.75
C ARG A 141 -2.83 11.84 0.14
N LEU A 142 -4.09 11.99 -0.27
CA LEU A 142 -5.14 12.59 0.55
C LEU A 142 -5.57 11.66 1.69
N HIS A 143 -5.49 10.34 1.46
CA HIS A 143 -6.00 9.32 2.37
C HIS A 143 -4.95 8.25 2.67
N PRO A 144 -3.82 8.60 3.33
CA PRO A 144 -2.71 7.66 3.54
C PRO A 144 -3.04 6.51 4.49
N THR A 145 -4.17 6.58 5.22
CA THR A 145 -4.67 5.56 6.12
C THR A 145 -5.69 4.62 5.47
N LEU A 146 -6.11 4.86 4.22
CA LEU A 146 -7.13 4.06 3.54
C LEU A 146 -6.53 3.13 2.50
N ILE A 147 -7.08 1.92 2.38
CA ILE A 147 -6.77 0.93 1.36
C ILE A 147 -7.50 1.33 0.08
N VAL A 148 -6.95 2.32 -0.63
CA VAL A 148 -7.49 2.82 -1.91
C VAL A 148 -7.34 1.74 -2.99
N PRO A 149 -8.40 1.41 -3.75
CA PRO A 149 -8.35 0.34 -4.74
C PRO A 149 -7.19 0.49 -5.75
N PRO A 150 -6.52 -0.61 -6.12
CA PRO A 150 -5.51 -0.59 -7.15
C PRO A 150 -6.11 -0.31 -8.53
N ILE A 151 -5.28 0.15 -9.45
CA ILE A 151 -5.59 0.26 -10.88
C ILE A 151 -4.62 -0.64 -11.65
N PRO A 152 -4.99 -1.10 -12.86
CA PRO A 152 -4.14 -1.95 -13.69
C PRO A 152 -2.79 -1.27 -13.96
N GLU A 153 -1.71 -2.04 -14.13
CA GLU A 153 -0.38 -1.48 -14.34
C GLU A 153 -0.26 -0.67 -15.65
N LYS A 154 0.73 0.23 -15.66
CA LYS A 154 1.07 1.04 -16.83
C LYS A 154 1.86 0.19 -17.84
N HIS A 155 1.14 -0.47 -18.74
CA HIS A 155 1.66 -1.00 -19.98
C HIS A 155 2.10 0.14 -20.91
N THR A 156 3.30 0.03 -21.47
CA THR A 156 3.94 1.01 -22.35
C THR A 156 3.29 1.02 -23.73
N MET A 157 3.10 2.21 -24.33
CA MET A 157 2.53 2.34 -25.69
C MET A 157 3.43 1.73 -26.78
N ALA A 158 4.71 1.51 -26.51
CA ALA A 158 5.63 0.79 -27.39
C ALA A 158 5.16 -0.67 -27.60
N ASP A 159 4.56 -1.29 -26.58
CA ASP A 159 4.04 -2.67 -26.66
C ASP A 159 2.81 -2.75 -27.59
N TYR A 160 2.00 -1.69 -27.62
CA TYR A 160 0.78 -1.58 -28.46
C TYR A 160 1.06 -1.20 -29.92
N ALA A 161 2.19 -0.54 -30.20
CA ALA A 161 2.49 0.03 -31.52
C ALA A 161 3.49 -0.80 -32.33
N ALA A 162 4.30 -1.64 -31.67
CA ALA A 162 5.41 -2.34 -32.32
C ALA A 162 4.96 -3.53 -33.21
N ASN A 163 3.79 -4.13 -32.98
CA ASN A 163 3.36 -5.35 -33.70
C ASN A 163 1.87 -5.33 -34.08
N PRO A 164 1.49 -4.91 -35.31
CA PRO A 164 0.10 -4.96 -35.77
C PRO A 164 -0.52 -6.38 -35.85
N THR A 165 0.28 -7.43 -35.72
CA THR A 165 -0.17 -8.82 -35.57
C THR A 165 -0.80 -9.14 -34.20
N ASN A 166 -0.67 -8.26 -33.20
CA ASN A 166 -1.15 -8.47 -31.82
C ASN A 166 -2.43 -7.72 -31.46
N ALA A 167 -3.22 -7.24 -32.42
CA ALA A 167 -4.45 -6.47 -32.17
C ALA A 167 -5.44 -7.17 -31.20
N LYS A 168 -5.48 -8.51 -31.17
CA LYS A 168 -6.28 -9.27 -30.20
C LYS A 168 -5.77 -9.13 -28.76
N GLN A 169 -4.45 -9.13 -28.55
CA GLN A 169 -3.85 -8.94 -27.23
C GLN A 169 -4.06 -7.51 -26.73
N ASP A 170 -3.90 -6.53 -27.61
CA ASP A 170 -4.16 -5.13 -27.29
C ASP A 170 -5.60 -4.91 -26.82
N GLN A 171 -6.57 -5.53 -27.51
CA GLN A 171 -7.98 -5.48 -27.14
C GLN A 171 -8.24 -6.13 -25.77
N GLN A 172 -7.65 -7.30 -25.49
CA GLN A 172 -7.78 -7.96 -24.18
C GLN A 172 -7.25 -7.09 -23.04
N ILE A 173 -6.11 -6.41 -23.23
CA ILE A 173 -5.56 -5.51 -22.21
C ILE A 173 -6.44 -4.27 -22.05
N ILE A 174 -6.99 -3.71 -23.14
CA ILE A 174 -7.91 -2.58 -23.09
C ILE A 174 -9.20 -2.98 -22.34
N ASP A 175 -9.75 -4.15 -22.61
CA ASP A 175 -10.97 -4.65 -21.96
C ASP A 175 -10.74 -4.93 -20.47
N LEU A 176 -9.60 -5.53 -20.11
CA LEU A 176 -9.19 -5.70 -18.73
C LEU A 176 -9.08 -4.34 -18.03
N ARG A 177 -8.42 -3.36 -18.66
CA ARG A 177 -8.28 -2.01 -18.10
C ARG A 177 -9.63 -1.34 -17.92
N LYS A 178 -10.50 -1.42 -18.91
CA LYS A 178 -11.87 -0.88 -18.87
C LYS A 178 -12.64 -1.45 -17.67
N ARG A 179 -12.58 -2.76 -17.46
CA ARG A 179 -13.19 -3.42 -16.30
C ARG A 179 -12.59 -2.95 -14.97
N MET A 180 -11.26 -3.03 -14.83
CA MET A 180 -10.60 -2.66 -13.57
C MET A 180 -10.76 -1.18 -13.21
N LEU A 181 -10.74 -0.28 -14.19
CA LEU A 181 -10.95 1.16 -13.96
C LEU A 181 -12.41 1.44 -13.54
N ALA A 182 -13.39 0.74 -14.12
CA ALA A 182 -14.78 0.82 -13.65
C ALA A 182 -14.93 0.29 -12.22
N VAL A 183 -14.27 -0.82 -11.88
CA VAL A 183 -14.23 -1.36 -10.52
C VAL A 183 -13.60 -0.35 -9.56
N PHE A 184 -12.48 0.27 -9.92
CA PHE A 184 -11.82 1.31 -9.14
C PHE A 184 -12.77 2.48 -8.82
N LEU A 185 -13.46 3.04 -9.83
CA LEU A 185 -14.40 4.14 -9.63
C LEU A 185 -15.56 3.75 -8.70
N ASN A 186 -16.19 2.59 -8.94
CA ASN A 186 -17.32 2.14 -8.13
C ASN A 186 -16.92 1.74 -6.71
N ARG A 187 -15.69 1.27 -6.48
CA ARG A 187 -15.16 1.02 -5.12
C ARG A 187 -14.89 2.34 -4.39
N CYS A 188 -14.26 3.31 -5.06
CA CYS A 188 -14.02 4.64 -4.49
C CYS A 188 -15.34 5.33 -4.08
N ARG A 189 -16.40 5.16 -4.86
CA ARG A 189 -17.75 5.65 -4.51
C ARG A 189 -18.24 5.16 -3.15
N ARG A 190 -17.88 3.95 -2.72
CA ARG A 190 -18.34 3.38 -1.44
C ARG A 190 -17.52 3.86 -0.24
N MET A 191 -16.52 4.71 -0.46
CA MET A 191 -15.65 5.24 0.59
C MET A 191 -16.05 6.69 0.90
N ASP A 192 -16.61 6.92 2.08
CA ASP A 192 -17.12 8.23 2.49
C ASP A 192 -16.02 9.29 2.54
N GLU A 193 -14.85 8.90 3.04
CA GLU A 193 -13.68 9.75 3.14
C GLU A 193 -13.22 10.25 1.75
N ILE A 194 -13.24 9.38 0.72
CA ILE A 194 -12.91 9.74 -0.68
C ILE A 194 -13.97 10.66 -1.29
N ARG A 195 -15.25 10.46 -0.96
CA ARG A 195 -16.32 11.31 -1.49
C ARG A 195 -16.29 12.71 -0.89
N THR A 196 -15.82 12.85 0.35
CA THR A 196 -15.91 14.11 1.11
C THR A 196 -14.91 15.17 0.60
N ASP A 197 -13.77 14.78 0.02
CA ASP A 197 -12.74 15.72 -0.43
C ASP A 197 -13.07 16.46 -1.76
N GLY A 198 -14.09 16.02 -2.50
CA GLY A 198 -14.51 16.65 -3.76
C GLY A 198 -13.72 16.25 -5.01
N VAL A 199 -12.52 15.68 -4.88
CA VAL A 199 -11.60 15.37 -5.99
C VAL A 199 -12.16 14.25 -6.86
N TRP A 200 -12.70 13.20 -6.24
CA TRP A 200 -13.30 12.08 -6.98
C TRP A 200 -14.52 12.52 -7.81
N TRP A 201 -15.38 13.39 -7.27
CA TRP A 201 -16.52 13.95 -7.99
C TRP A 201 -16.08 14.74 -9.22
N ARG A 202 -15.07 15.62 -9.07
CA ARG A 202 -14.53 16.44 -10.15
C ARG A 202 -13.88 15.60 -11.26
N PHE A 203 -13.34 14.42 -10.95
CA PHE A 203 -12.81 13.53 -11.98
C PHE A 203 -13.90 13.06 -12.97
N LEU A 204 -15.11 12.83 -12.45
CA LEU A 204 -16.28 12.39 -13.21
C LEU A 204 -17.00 13.53 -13.94
N ASP A 205 -16.68 14.79 -13.61
CA ASP A 205 -17.35 15.98 -14.14
C ASP A 205 -16.84 16.36 -15.55
N PRO A 206 -17.70 16.38 -16.58
CA PRO A 206 -17.30 16.82 -17.91
C PRO A 206 -16.88 18.29 -17.96
N ASN A 207 -17.33 19.13 -17.01
CA ASN A 207 -17.00 20.54 -16.95
C ASN A 207 -15.72 20.83 -16.15
N ALA A 208 -15.16 19.82 -15.47
CA ALA A 208 -13.95 19.99 -14.67
C ALA A 208 -12.68 19.66 -15.48
N SER A 209 -11.77 20.62 -15.53
CA SER A 209 -10.41 20.42 -16.04
C SER A 209 -9.61 19.60 -15.04
N TRP A 210 -9.27 18.35 -15.38
CA TRP A 210 -8.51 17.49 -14.47
C TRP A 210 -7.13 18.06 -14.12
N SER A 211 -6.50 18.76 -15.06
CA SER A 211 -5.25 19.46 -14.78
C SER A 211 -5.44 20.55 -13.72
N GLU A 212 -6.53 21.32 -13.77
CA GLU A 212 -6.81 22.35 -12.76
C GLU A 212 -7.05 21.73 -11.39
N VAL A 213 -7.82 20.64 -11.33
CA VAL A 213 -8.11 19.91 -10.07
C VAL A 213 -6.83 19.45 -9.36
N LEU A 214 -5.83 18.98 -10.12
CA LEU A 214 -4.54 18.56 -9.54
C LEU A 214 -3.71 19.73 -8.97
N HIS A 215 -3.90 20.94 -9.49
CA HIS A 215 -3.17 22.14 -9.09
C HIS A 215 -3.97 23.05 -8.15
N SER A 216 -5.17 22.63 -7.72
CA SER A 216 -5.99 23.31 -6.73
C SER A 216 -5.99 22.59 -5.38
N HIS A 217 -6.47 23.27 -4.34
CA HIS A 217 -6.82 22.61 -3.07
C HIS A 217 -7.91 21.53 -3.32
N PRO A 218 -7.89 20.37 -2.65
CA PRO A 218 -6.93 19.96 -1.61
C PRO A 218 -5.61 19.35 -2.12
N VAL A 219 -5.55 18.88 -3.37
CA VAL A 219 -4.41 18.09 -3.89
C VAL A 219 -3.09 18.86 -3.87
N ALA A 220 -3.11 20.13 -4.31
CA ALA A 220 -1.91 20.96 -4.38
C ALA A 220 -1.40 21.41 -3.00
N SER A 221 -2.24 21.33 -1.97
CA SER A 221 -1.89 21.74 -0.60
C SER A 221 -1.19 20.64 0.20
N ILE A 222 -1.12 19.41 -0.33
CA ILE A 222 -0.46 18.29 0.34
C ILE A 222 1.05 18.52 0.35
N PRO A 223 1.72 18.44 1.51
CA PRO A 223 3.18 18.54 1.59
C PRO A 223 3.89 17.45 0.78
N LYS A 224 5.10 17.75 0.28
CA LYS A 224 5.95 16.77 -0.43
C LYS A 224 6.19 15.50 0.38
N SER A 225 6.34 15.63 1.70
CA SER A 225 6.40 14.50 2.62
C SER A 225 5.09 14.41 3.38
N ILE A 226 4.33 13.34 3.11
CA ILE A 226 3.05 13.08 3.77
C ILE A 226 3.18 12.92 5.30
N LEU A 227 4.37 12.58 5.78
CA LEU A 227 4.66 12.46 7.22
C LEU A 227 4.68 13.82 7.94
N LYS A 228 4.77 14.94 7.20
CA LYS A 228 4.63 16.31 7.72
C LYS A 228 3.19 16.84 7.58
N ALA A 229 2.21 15.94 7.54
CA ALA A 229 0.81 16.29 7.48
C ALA A 229 0.01 15.38 8.43
N PRO A 230 -1.16 15.83 8.91
CA PRO A 230 -2.02 15.00 9.75
C PRO A 230 -2.61 13.87 8.91
N PRO A 231 -2.79 12.67 9.48
CA PRO A 231 -3.14 11.46 8.72
C PRO A 231 -4.55 11.52 8.11
N LEU A 232 -5.49 12.23 8.73
CA LEU A 232 -6.88 12.30 8.28
C LEU A 232 -7.19 13.53 7.42
N ASN A 233 -6.29 14.51 7.39
CA ASN A 233 -6.47 15.73 6.59
C ASN A 233 -5.13 16.27 6.05
N PRO A 234 -4.43 15.52 5.18
CA PRO A 234 -3.09 15.90 4.77
C PRO A 234 -2.97 17.23 4.02
N ALA A 235 -4.07 17.73 3.46
CA ALA A 235 -4.12 19.01 2.76
C ALA A 235 -4.10 20.23 3.70
N ASN A 236 -4.26 20.04 5.01
CA ASN A 236 -4.34 21.11 6.00
C ASN A 236 -3.36 20.89 7.18
N PRO A 237 -2.03 20.88 6.93
CA PRO A 237 -1.04 20.73 7.99
C PRO A 237 -0.98 21.97 8.91
N THR A 238 -0.89 21.75 10.22
CA THR A 238 -0.63 22.84 11.18
C THR A 238 0.86 23.22 11.18
N PRO A 239 1.24 24.43 11.64
CA PRO A 239 2.64 24.86 11.69
C PRO A 239 3.58 23.88 12.42
N ALA A 240 3.08 23.22 13.47
CA ALA A 240 3.84 22.24 14.24
C ALA A 240 4.33 21.04 13.41
N HIS A 241 3.62 20.66 12.33
CA HIS A 241 4.03 19.54 11.48
C HIS A 241 5.33 19.80 10.74
N ASN A 242 5.73 21.07 10.58
CA ASN A 242 7.00 21.42 9.96
C ASN A 242 8.20 20.99 10.80
N TYR A 243 8.03 20.88 12.12
CA TYR A 243 9.06 20.48 13.08
C TYR A 243 9.20 18.95 13.22
N LEU A 244 8.31 18.17 12.62
CA LEU A 244 8.41 16.71 12.67
C LEU A 244 9.64 16.21 11.88
N PRO A 245 10.43 15.28 12.45
CA PRO A 245 11.48 14.60 11.73
C PRO A 245 10.90 13.70 10.64
N ILE A 246 11.67 13.43 9.58
CA ILE A 246 11.28 12.48 8.53
C ILE A 246 12.10 11.20 8.72
N PRO A 247 11.48 10.08 9.17
CA PRO A 247 12.15 8.79 9.25
C PRO A 247 12.65 8.31 7.88
N ALA A 248 13.69 7.47 7.88
CA ALA A 248 14.10 6.75 6.69
C ALA A 248 12.98 5.82 6.20
N ALA A 249 12.83 5.67 4.88
CA ALA A 249 11.79 4.81 4.31
C ALA A 249 11.93 3.31 4.67
N SER A 250 13.09 2.89 5.17
CA SER A 250 13.39 1.55 5.66
C SER A 250 13.32 1.42 7.19
N ALA A 251 12.95 2.49 7.90
CA ALA A 251 12.87 2.46 9.35
C ALA A 251 11.79 1.48 9.84
N LYS A 252 12.07 0.81 10.95
CA LYS A 252 11.20 -0.18 11.60
C LYS A 252 11.01 0.19 13.06
N LEU A 253 9.92 -0.29 13.65
CA LEU A 253 9.70 -0.14 15.10
C LEU A 253 10.79 -0.88 15.86
N LYS A 254 11.29 -0.26 16.93
CA LYS A 254 12.18 -0.91 17.89
C LYS A 254 11.30 -1.91 18.66
N THR A 255 11.40 -3.20 18.34
CA THR A 255 10.84 -4.25 19.18
C THR A 255 11.52 -4.16 20.53
N VAL A 256 10.75 -3.90 21.60
CA VAL A 256 11.29 -3.89 22.96
C VAL A 256 11.81 -5.31 23.22
N ALA A 257 13.14 -5.45 23.28
CA ALA A 257 13.79 -6.66 23.74
C ALA A 257 13.40 -6.86 25.21
N GLY A 258 12.33 -7.61 25.45
CA GLY A 258 11.73 -7.74 26.78
C GLY A 258 10.49 -8.62 26.83
N THR A 259 9.75 -8.77 25.73
CA THR A 259 8.75 -9.84 25.59
C THR A 259 9.34 -10.97 24.75
N ASN A 260 10.36 -11.65 25.28
CA ASN A 260 10.47 -13.07 25.02
C ASN A 260 9.23 -13.69 25.69
N HIS A 261 8.12 -13.79 24.95
CA HIS A 261 7.26 -14.94 25.20
C HIS A 261 8.12 -16.15 24.90
N ASP A 262 8.50 -16.78 25.98
CA ASP A 262 9.20 -18.03 26.07
C ASP A 262 8.59 -19.01 25.05
N HIS A 263 9.29 -19.25 23.94
CA HIS A 263 8.94 -20.31 22.98
C HIS A 263 9.24 -21.72 23.55
N SER A 264 9.50 -21.82 24.85
CA SER A 264 9.81 -23.04 25.59
C SER A 264 8.91 -23.21 26.81
N SER A 265 7.59 -23.32 26.60
CA SER A 265 6.68 -23.93 27.58
C SER A 265 5.40 -24.42 26.92
N GLY A 266 5.26 -25.74 26.84
CA GLY A 266 3.95 -26.40 26.72
C GLY A 266 3.42 -26.60 25.31
N HIS A 267 3.51 -27.84 24.85
CA HIS A 267 2.81 -28.43 23.71
C HIS A 267 1.31 -28.09 23.70
N ILE A 268 0.91 -27.00 23.04
CA ILE A 268 -0.42 -26.83 22.43
C ILE A 268 -0.20 -26.12 21.09
N GLN A 269 -0.57 -26.80 20.00
CA GLN A 269 -0.69 -26.27 18.65
C GLN A 269 -1.62 -25.04 18.63
N ALA A 270 -1.09 -23.84 18.86
CA ALA A 270 -1.77 -22.60 18.54
C ALA A 270 -1.38 -22.23 17.11
N GLY A 271 -2.31 -22.40 16.17
CA GLY A 271 -2.17 -21.94 14.79
C GLY A 271 -2.07 -20.40 14.69
N PRO A 272 -2.22 -19.81 13.49
CA PRO A 272 -2.13 -18.36 13.23
C PRO A 272 -3.22 -17.49 13.90
N HIS A 273 -3.82 -17.96 14.99
CA HIS A 273 -4.99 -17.41 15.68
C HIS A 273 -4.80 -17.21 17.20
N ALA A 274 -3.55 -17.16 17.70
CA ALA A 274 -3.30 -16.90 19.12
C ALA A 274 -3.81 -15.51 19.57
N PHE A 275 -3.92 -14.56 18.64
CA PHE A 275 -4.62 -13.29 18.81
C PHE A 275 -5.83 -13.25 17.88
N GLY A 276 -6.96 -12.69 18.33
CA GLY A 276 -8.11 -12.44 17.45
C GLY A 276 -7.70 -11.59 16.24
N ARG A 277 -8.39 -11.73 15.10
CA ARG A 277 -8.10 -10.96 13.85
C ARG A 277 -8.05 -9.44 14.09
N PHE A 278 -8.86 -8.98 15.03
CA PHE A 278 -8.96 -7.58 15.45
C PHE A 278 -8.93 -7.51 16.97
N PRO A 279 -8.49 -6.37 17.54
CA PRO A 279 -8.56 -6.14 18.98
C PRO A 279 -10.00 -6.18 19.50
N PRO A 280 -10.22 -6.67 20.75
CA PRO A 280 -11.54 -6.74 21.35
C PRO A 280 -12.16 -5.35 21.52
N GLU A 281 -13.47 -5.27 21.31
CA GLU A 281 -14.20 -4.00 21.42
C GLU A 281 -14.27 -3.55 22.88
N GLY A 282 -14.11 -2.24 23.12
CA GLY A 282 -14.18 -1.65 24.46
C GLY A 282 -12.87 -1.63 25.28
N HIS A 283 -11.77 -2.19 24.77
CA HIS A 283 -10.46 -2.08 25.42
C HIS A 283 -9.66 -0.90 24.86
N ASN A 284 -9.26 0.03 25.72
CA ASN A 284 -8.34 1.13 25.37
C ASN A 284 -6.90 0.59 25.35
N LEU A 285 -6.52 -0.02 24.23
CA LEU A 285 -5.18 -0.57 24.03
C LEU A 285 -4.17 0.53 23.67
N GLY A 286 -2.96 0.43 24.22
CA GLY A 286 -1.83 1.26 23.83
C GLY A 286 -1.29 0.89 22.44
N GLU A 287 -0.52 1.79 21.83
CA GLU A 287 0.01 1.58 20.46
C GLU A 287 0.88 0.33 20.32
N GLN A 288 1.65 -0.01 21.36
CA GLN A 288 2.47 -1.24 21.40
C GLN A 288 1.60 -2.50 21.47
N GLU A 289 0.47 -2.45 22.17
CA GLU A 289 -0.47 -3.57 22.30
C GLU A 289 -1.28 -3.79 21.00
N LEU A 290 -1.40 -2.75 20.18
CA LEU A 290 -2.04 -2.85 18.86
C LEU A 290 -1.12 -3.46 17.79
N ASP A 291 0.21 -3.38 17.93
CA ASP A 291 1.16 -3.86 16.91
C ASP A 291 0.98 -5.32 16.48
N PRO A 292 0.77 -6.28 17.41
CA PRO A 292 0.57 -7.68 17.03
C PRO A 292 -0.59 -7.87 16.04
N TYR A 293 -1.68 -7.09 16.16
CA TYR A 293 -2.82 -7.18 15.25
C TYR A 293 -2.47 -6.69 13.84
N PHE A 294 -1.74 -5.58 13.73
CA PHE A 294 -1.29 -5.07 12.43
C PHE A 294 -0.29 -6.02 11.75
N ILE A 295 0.66 -6.56 12.52
CA ILE A 295 1.66 -7.53 12.02
C ILE A 295 0.98 -8.83 11.57
N SER A 296 0.06 -9.37 12.37
CA SER A 296 -0.71 -10.57 12.04
C SER A 296 -1.53 -10.35 10.76
N TYR A 297 -2.20 -9.20 10.64
CA TYR A 297 -2.95 -8.86 9.45
C TYR A 297 -2.06 -8.76 8.20
N GLU A 298 -0.90 -8.10 8.31
CA GLU A 298 0.07 -8.02 7.21
C GLU A 298 0.53 -9.41 6.74
N SER A 299 0.85 -10.31 7.68
CA SER A 299 1.21 -11.70 7.37
C SER A 299 0.07 -12.41 6.64
N SER A 300 -1.15 -12.30 7.15
CA SER A 300 -2.32 -12.97 6.56
C SER A 300 -2.62 -12.50 5.13
N ILE A 301 -2.40 -11.21 4.84
CA ILE A 301 -2.59 -10.64 3.50
C ILE A 301 -1.46 -11.06 2.56
N LYS A 302 -0.23 -11.17 3.06
CA LYS A 302 0.91 -11.70 2.29
C LYS A 302 0.72 -13.18 1.94
N GLU A 303 0.25 -13.99 2.87
CA GLU A 303 -0.08 -15.40 2.62
C GLU A 303 -1.20 -15.53 1.58
N LEU A 304 -2.25 -14.70 1.69
CA LEU A 304 -3.32 -14.66 0.70
C LEU A 304 -2.79 -14.31 -0.70
N GLU A 305 -1.97 -13.27 -0.83
CA GLU A 305 -1.33 -12.90 -2.10
C GLU A 305 -0.57 -14.08 -2.71
N GLN A 306 0.27 -14.75 -1.91
CA GLN A 306 1.03 -15.92 -2.35
C GLN A 306 0.14 -17.08 -2.84
N LEU A 307 -1.00 -17.31 -2.18
CA LEU A 307 -1.97 -18.31 -2.60
C LEU A 307 -2.64 -17.94 -3.93
N LEU A 308 -3.11 -16.69 -4.03
CA LEU A 308 -3.83 -16.19 -5.21
C LEU A 308 -2.93 -16.13 -6.45
N THR A 309 -1.70 -15.62 -6.33
CA THR A 309 -0.76 -15.49 -7.46
C THR A 309 0.04 -16.76 -7.75
N GLY A 310 0.06 -17.71 -6.81
CA GLY A 310 0.87 -18.91 -6.90
C GLY A 310 0.05 -20.16 -7.26
N PRO A 311 -0.29 -21.03 -6.29
CA PRO A 311 -1.00 -22.27 -6.54
C PRO A 311 -2.35 -22.09 -7.24
N MET A 312 -3.15 -21.10 -6.82
CA MET A 312 -4.49 -20.90 -7.37
C MET A 312 -4.45 -20.47 -8.83
N GLU A 313 -3.61 -19.51 -9.19
CA GLU A 313 -3.45 -19.09 -10.59
C GLU A 313 -2.93 -20.23 -11.47
N LYS A 314 -2.01 -21.06 -10.98
CA LYS A 314 -1.52 -22.24 -11.73
C LYS A 314 -2.63 -23.23 -12.03
N VAL A 315 -3.46 -23.55 -11.04
CA VAL A 315 -4.61 -24.46 -11.21
C VAL A 315 -5.63 -23.85 -12.17
N ASN A 316 -5.98 -22.58 -11.95
CA ASN A 316 -6.93 -21.86 -12.79
C ASN A 316 -6.48 -21.82 -14.27
N ARG A 317 -5.21 -21.49 -14.53
CA ARG A 317 -4.64 -21.50 -15.89
C ARG A 317 -4.72 -22.89 -16.53
N ARG A 318 -4.42 -23.94 -15.77
CA ARG A 318 -4.53 -25.33 -16.25
C ARG A 318 -5.97 -25.68 -16.59
N THR A 319 -6.93 -25.29 -15.74
CA THR A 319 -8.36 -25.52 -15.97
C THR A 319 -8.82 -24.84 -17.25
N LEU A 320 -8.50 -23.55 -17.46
CA LEU A 320 -8.87 -22.83 -18.69
C LEU A 320 -8.24 -23.45 -19.95
N SER A 321 -6.96 -23.83 -19.86
CA SER A 321 -6.28 -24.54 -20.95
C SER A 321 -6.93 -25.88 -21.27
N HIS A 322 -7.34 -26.63 -20.24
CA HIS A 322 -8.02 -27.91 -20.41
C HIS A 322 -9.40 -27.73 -21.05
N LEU A 323 -10.19 -26.75 -20.61
CA LEU A 323 -11.49 -26.45 -21.22
C LEU A 323 -11.36 -26.07 -22.69
N SER A 324 -10.34 -25.29 -23.03
CA SER A 324 -10.08 -24.90 -24.43
C SER A 324 -9.67 -26.11 -25.29
N SER A 325 -8.88 -27.04 -24.72
CA SER A 325 -8.55 -28.30 -25.40
C SER A 325 -9.79 -29.19 -25.60
N LEU A 326 -10.60 -29.35 -24.56
CA LEU A 326 -11.84 -30.12 -24.62
C LEU A 326 -12.81 -29.55 -25.66
N ALA A 327 -12.90 -28.22 -25.74
CA ALA A 327 -13.69 -27.54 -26.77
C ALA A 327 -13.22 -27.90 -28.18
N ALA A 328 -11.90 -27.88 -28.44
CA ALA A 328 -11.35 -28.28 -29.73
C ALA A 328 -11.66 -29.75 -30.06
N ASP A 329 -11.49 -30.66 -29.10
CA ASP A 329 -11.77 -32.09 -29.27
C ASP A 329 -13.26 -32.33 -29.58
N LEU A 330 -14.17 -31.62 -28.91
CA LEU A 330 -15.62 -31.70 -29.15
C LEU A 330 -16.01 -31.16 -30.53
N CYS A 331 -15.36 -30.09 -31.00
CA CYS A 331 -15.59 -29.56 -32.34
C CYS A 331 -15.13 -30.55 -33.42
N GLU A 332 -13.98 -31.20 -33.24
CA GLU A 332 -13.52 -32.24 -34.16
C GLU A 332 -14.47 -33.44 -34.14
N LEU A 333 -14.88 -33.90 -32.94
CA LEU A 333 -15.81 -35.00 -32.78
C LEU A 333 -17.17 -34.73 -33.46
N GLY A 334 -17.73 -33.53 -33.28
CA GLY A 334 -18.96 -33.11 -33.94
C GLY A 334 -18.82 -33.15 -35.46
N SER A 335 -17.72 -32.60 -35.99
CA SER A 335 -17.44 -32.62 -37.43
C SER A 335 -17.35 -34.04 -38.01
N VAL A 336 -16.73 -34.98 -37.28
CA VAL A 336 -16.58 -36.38 -37.71
C VAL A 336 -17.94 -37.10 -37.70
N TYR A 337 -18.75 -36.92 -36.66
CA TYR A 337 -20.09 -37.50 -36.61
C TYR A 337 -21.02 -36.94 -37.68
N ASN A 338 -20.98 -35.63 -37.91
CA ASN A 338 -21.76 -35.01 -38.98
C ASN A 338 -21.35 -35.53 -40.36
N ALA A 339 -20.06 -35.74 -40.60
CA ALA A 339 -19.58 -36.36 -41.84
C ALA A 339 -19.99 -37.83 -41.96
N PHE A 340 -19.98 -38.58 -40.86
CA PHE A 340 -20.42 -39.97 -40.84
C PHE A 340 -21.92 -40.08 -41.14
N ALA A 341 -22.75 -39.22 -40.55
CA ALA A 341 -24.19 -39.20 -40.79
C ALA A 341 -24.56 -39.06 -42.29
N VAL A 342 -23.80 -38.26 -43.05
CA VAL A 342 -24.00 -38.08 -44.51
C VAL A 342 -23.75 -39.37 -45.30
N SER A 343 -22.86 -40.22 -44.82
CA SER A 343 -22.54 -41.50 -45.48
C SER A 343 -23.54 -42.62 -45.17
N GLU A 344 -24.36 -42.45 -44.13
CA GLU A 344 -25.33 -43.44 -43.68
C GLU A 344 -26.64 -43.37 -44.47
N GLN A 345 -27.10 -44.50 -44.99
CA GLN A 345 -28.29 -44.61 -45.83
C GLN A 345 -29.51 -45.11 -45.04
N ALA A 346 -29.30 -45.70 -43.86
CA ALA A 346 -30.38 -46.15 -43.01
C ALA A 346 -31.20 -44.95 -42.46
N PRO A 347 -32.53 -44.95 -42.65
CA PRO A 347 -33.38 -43.78 -42.41
C PRO A 347 -33.50 -43.35 -40.95
N SER A 348 -33.29 -44.25 -39.99
CA SER A 348 -33.29 -43.96 -38.54
C SER A 348 -31.89 -43.76 -37.95
N LEU A 349 -30.87 -44.41 -38.52
CA LEU A 349 -29.50 -44.36 -38.02
C LEU A 349 -28.77 -43.06 -38.41
N GLY A 350 -28.92 -42.61 -39.67
CA GLY A 350 -28.30 -41.37 -40.14
C GLY A 350 -28.67 -40.14 -39.29
N PRO A 351 -29.97 -39.87 -39.07
CA PRO A 351 -30.42 -38.76 -38.21
C PRO A 351 -29.94 -38.88 -36.75
N ALA A 352 -29.88 -40.09 -36.19
CA ALA A 352 -29.37 -40.30 -34.84
C ALA A 352 -27.86 -39.95 -34.74
N ILE A 353 -27.07 -40.35 -35.73
CA ILE A 353 -25.64 -40.00 -35.82
C ILE A 353 -25.46 -38.49 -35.99
N GLU A 354 -26.27 -37.84 -36.84
CA GLU A 354 -26.26 -36.38 -37.01
C GLU A 354 -26.56 -35.68 -35.68
N ARG A 355 -27.55 -36.20 -34.93
CA ARG A 355 -27.93 -35.60 -33.65
C ARG A 355 -26.83 -35.72 -32.59
N ILE A 356 -26.06 -36.81 -32.59
CA ILE A 356 -24.85 -36.95 -31.75
C ILE A 356 -23.80 -35.90 -32.16
N GLY A 357 -23.57 -35.71 -33.46
CA GLY A 357 -22.65 -34.69 -33.97
C GLY A 357 -23.04 -33.27 -33.54
N GLN A 358 -24.33 -32.93 -33.69
CA GLN A 358 -24.88 -31.65 -33.20
C GLN A 358 -24.73 -31.48 -31.68
N ALA A 359 -24.94 -32.54 -30.89
CA ALA A 359 -24.75 -32.47 -29.43
C ALA A 359 -23.28 -32.21 -29.05
N ALA A 360 -22.33 -32.78 -29.80
CA ALA A 360 -20.90 -32.49 -29.63
C ALA A 360 -20.57 -31.03 -30.00
N ASP A 361 -21.06 -30.51 -31.13
CA ASP A 361 -20.87 -29.11 -31.54
C ASP A 361 -21.46 -28.11 -30.52
N LEU A 362 -22.65 -28.41 -30.00
CA LEU A 362 -23.28 -27.57 -28.98
C LEU A 362 -22.56 -27.65 -27.62
N SER A 363 -21.99 -28.81 -27.29
CA SER A 363 -21.14 -28.98 -26.11
C SER A 363 -19.82 -28.21 -26.25
N TYR A 364 -19.27 -28.14 -27.46
CA TYR A 364 -18.11 -27.29 -27.80
C TYR A 364 -18.40 -25.82 -27.49
N ILE A 365 -19.50 -25.27 -28.03
CA ILE A 365 -19.88 -23.86 -27.82
C ILE A 365 -20.09 -23.56 -26.33
N ALA A 366 -20.79 -24.45 -25.61
CA ALA A 366 -21.00 -24.29 -24.18
C ALA A 366 -19.68 -24.31 -23.38
N THR A 367 -18.70 -25.10 -23.82
CA THR A 367 -17.39 -25.21 -23.17
C THR A 367 -16.52 -23.97 -23.40
N GLU A 368 -16.54 -23.39 -24.61
CA GLU A 368 -15.90 -22.09 -24.88
C GLU A 368 -16.54 -20.96 -24.05
N GLU A 369 -17.87 -20.93 -23.95
CA GLU A 369 -18.59 -19.96 -23.12
C GLU A 369 -18.21 -20.11 -21.63
N LEU A 370 -18.09 -21.35 -21.13
CA LEU A 370 -17.60 -21.61 -19.77
C LEU A 370 -16.19 -21.08 -19.57
N SER A 371 -15.25 -21.38 -20.47
CA SER A 371 -13.86 -20.92 -20.40
C SER A 371 -13.79 -19.39 -20.35
N GLY A 372 -14.52 -18.71 -21.23
CA GLY A 372 -14.63 -17.26 -21.24
C GLY A 372 -15.25 -16.68 -19.96
N SER A 373 -16.34 -17.27 -19.47
CA SER A 373 -17.02 -16.86 -18.24
C SER A 373 -16.11 -17.01 -17.02
N LEU A 374 -15.43 -18.15 -16.85
CA LEU A 374 -14.50 -18.37 -15.75
C LEU A 374 -13.30 -17.41 -15.81
N GLY A 375 -12.81 -17.10 -17.01
CA GLY A 375 -11.78 -16.08 -17.22
C GLY A 375 -12.19 -14.71 -16.66
N ALA A 376 -13.36 -14.22 -17.06
CA ALA A 376 -13.81 -12.87 -16.71
C ALA A 376 -14.44 -12.75 -15.30
N SER A 377 -15.17 -13.77 -14.85
CA SER A 377 -15.97 -13.69 -13.61
C SER A 377 -15.30 -14.30 -12.39
N PHE A 378 -14.23 -15.11 -12.58
CA PHE A 378 -13.46 -15.71 -11.51
C PHE A 378 -11.97 -15.33 -11.57
N ALA A 379 -11.28 -15.65 -12.67
CA ALA A 379 -9.83 -15.51 -12.75
C ALA A 379 -9.37 -14.05 -12.65
N GLU A 380 -10.03 -13.15 -13.38
CA GLU A 380 -9.74 -11.72 -13.32
C GLU A 380 -9.97 -11.13 -11.92
N PRO A 381 -11.17 -11.22 -11.30
CA PRO A 381 -11.39 -10.74 -9.94
C PRO A 381 -10.41 -11.29 -8.90
N MET A 382 -10.01 -12.56 -9.03
CA MET A 382 -9.01 -13.18 -8.16
C MET A 382 -7.64 -12.48 -8.29
N ARG A 383 -7.17 -12.24 -9.52
CA ARG A 383 -5.91 -11.51 -9.78
C ARG A 383 -5.98 -10.06 -9.33
N GLU A 384 -7.10 -9.39 -9.57
CA GLU A 384 -7.35 -8.03 -9.08
C GLU A 384 -7.26 -7.98 -7.54
N HIS A 385 -7.83 -8.97 -6.86
CA HIS A 385 -7.83 -9.05 -5.41
C HIS A 385 -6.40 -9.19 -4.86
N ALA A 386 -5.52 -9.95 -5.52
CA ALA A 386 -4.12 -10.09 -5.12
C ALA A 386 -3.37 -8.75 -5.09
N GLN A 387 -3.73 -7.79 -5.97
CA GLN A 387 -3.08 -6.48 -6.02
C GLN A 387 -3.32 -5.62 -4.77
N PHE A 388 -4.38 -5.89 -4.00
CA PHE A 388 -4.63 -5.18 -2.74
C PHE A 388 -3.55 -5.43 -1.69
N ALA A 389 -2.83 -6.55 -1.77
CA ALA A 389 -1.78 -6.87 -0.79
C ALA A 389 -0.67 -5.80 -0.74
N GLY A 390 -0.26 -5.28 -1.90
CA GLY A 390 0.69 -4.17 -1.98
C GLY A 390 0.15 -2.86 -1.39
N VAL A 391 -1.15 -2.62 -1.54
CA VAL A 391 -1.83 -1.44 -0.97
C VAL A 391 -1.87 -1.53 0.55
N VAL A 392 -2.30 -2.67 1.10
CA VAL A 392 -2.35 -2.90 2.55
C VAL A 392 -0.97 -2.70 3.17
N ARG A 393 0.08 -3.30 2.60
CA ARG A 393 1.46 -3.10 3.07
C ARG A 393 1.87 -1.62 3.09
N SER A 394 1.47 -0.85 2.09
CA SER A 394 1.79 0.58 2.01
C SER A 394 1.12 1.39 3.12
N VAL A 395 -0.15 1.09 3.42
CA VAL A 395 -0.91 1.71 4.52
C VAL A 395 -0.32 1.35 5.89
N LEU A 396 -0.02 0.06 6.11
CA LEU A 396 0.61 -0.41 7.35
C LEU A 396 2.01 0.20 7.54
N LYS A 397 2.78 0.32 6.45
CA LYS A 397 4.07 1.01 6.46
C LYS A 397 3.92 2.49 6.84
N TYR A 398 2.91 3.18 6.35
CA TYR A 398 2.64 4.57 6.74
C TYR A 398 2.39 4.69 8.25
N ARG A 399 1.57 3.80 8.83
CA ARG A 399 1.39 3.72 10.29
C ARG A 399 2.71 3.52 11.03
N VAL A 400 3.53 2.56 10.59
CA VAL A 400 4.86 2.30 11.18
C VAL A 400 5.75 3.54 11.12
N LEU A 401 5.78 4.26 10.00
CA LEU A 401 6.57 5.48 9.86
C LEU A 401 6.08 6.61 10.78
N LYS A 402 4.77 6.76 10.99
CA LYS A 402 4.23 7.73 11.97
C LYS A 402 4.66 7.39 13.40
N ARG A 403 4.66 6.10 13.76
CA ARG A 403 5.16 5.65 15.06
C ARG A 403 6.66 5.89 15.24
N VAL A 404 7.47 5.55 14.24
CA VAL A 404 8.91 5.85 14.28
C VAL A 404 9.15 7.36 14.35
N GLN A 405 8.34 8.18 13.68
CA GLN A 405 8.43 9.63 13.74
C GLN A 405 8.17 10.16 15.17
N GLN A 406 7.20 9.60 15.89
CA GLN A 406 6.94 9.92 17.30
C GLN A 406 8.14 9.56 18.18
N ASP A 407 8.72 8.36 18.02
CA ASP A 407 9.90 7.92 18.77
C ASP A 407 11.10 8.86 18.53
N LEU A 408 11.36 9.21 17.27
CA LEU A 408 12.43 10.13 16.89
C LEU A 408 12.23 11.53 17.47
N THR A 409 10.99 12.04 17.43
CA THR A 409 10.64 13.35 17.99
C THR A 409 10.92 13.39 19.49
N THR A 410 10.51 12.33 20.19
CA THR A 410 10.73 12.18 21.65
C THR A 410 12.21 12.07 21.98
N GLU A 411 12.97 11.28 21.22
CA GLU A 411 14.41 11.13 21.40
C GLU A 411 15.16 12.45 21.17
N GLU A 412 14.79 13.20 20.13
CA GLU A 412 15.39 14.50 19.81
C GLU A 412 15.05 15.57 20.86
N LEU A 413 13.81 15.62 21.33
CA LEU A 413 13.39 16.50 22.41
C LEU A 413 14.18 16.23 23.69
N ASN A 414 14.33 14.97 24.09
CA ASN A 414 15.09 14.59 25.27
C ASN A 414 16.57 14.96 25.14
N LYS A 415 17.18 14.77 23.96
CA LYS A 415 18.56 15.20 23.68
C LYS A 415 18.71 16.72 23.80
N LYS A 416 17.74 17.50 23.30
CA LYS A 416 17.78 18.97 23.38
C LYS A 416 17.58 19.48 24.80
N ARG A 417 16.70 18.85 25.59
CA ARG A 417 16.54 19.15 27.02
C ARG A 417 17.84 18.87 27.79
N ALA A 418 18.45 17.71 27.61
CA ALA A 418 19.74 17.39 28.23
C ALA A 418 20.86 18.36 27.81
N LEU A 419 20.88 18.78 26.54
CA LEU A 419 21.82 19.79 26.06
C LEU A 419 21.58 21.16 26.71
N LEU A 420 20.31 21.57 26.87
CA LEU A 420 19.98 22.81 27.56
C LEU A 420 20.47 22.79 29.00
N ASP A 421 20.23 21.70 29.73
CA ASP A 421 20.68 21.54 31.11
C ASP A 421 22.22 21.66 31.21
N GLN A 422 22.95 21.06 30.27
CA GLN A 422 24.42 21.19 30.19
C GLN A 422 24.87 22.62 29.90
N LEU A 423 24.21 23.32 28.97
CA LEU A 423 24.54 24.70 28.62
C LEU A 423 24.26 25.65 29.80
N GLU A 424 23.14 25.48 30.49
CA GLU A 424 22.76 26.28 31.67
C GLU A 424 23.70 26.04 32.85
N GLN A 425 24.12 24.78 33.09
CA GLN A 425 25.15 24.47 34.07
C GLN A 425 26.48 25.16 33.72
N SER A 426 26.91 25.10 32.46
CA SER A 426 28.14 25.76 32.01
C SER A 426 28.07 27.29 32.14
N GLU A 427 26.89 27.89 31.93
CA GLU A 427 26.67 29.33 32.11
C GLU A 427 26.70 29.71 33.59
N ALA A 428 26.09 28.91 34.47
CA ALA A 428 26.11 29.12 35.91
C ALA A 428 27.54 29.04 36.47
N GLU A 429 28.35 28.08 35.99
CA GLU A 429 29.76 27.96 36.35
C GLU A 429 30.60 29.14 35.83
N ALA A 430 30.40 29.56 34.58
CA ALA A 430 31.10 30.70 34.01
C ALA A 430 30.81 32.00 34.77
N ARG A 431 29.53 32.26 35.09
CA ARG A 431 29.11 33.41 35.92
C ARG A 431 29.70 33.34 37.33
N ARG A 432 29.79 32.15 37.91
CA ARG A 432 30.44 31.96 39.21
C ARG A 432 31.93 32.35 39.15
N ILE A 433 32.65 31.89 38.14
CA ILE A 433 34.07 32.21 37.94
C ILE A 433 34.26 33.72 37.72
N GLU A 434 33.41 34.34 36.90
CA GLU A 434 33.46 35.79 36.64
C GLU A 434 33.23 36.59 37.93
N ASN A 435 32.25 36.21 38.74
CA ASN A 435 32.00 36.84 40.04
C ASN A 435 33.19 36.72 41.01
N TYR A 436 33.91 35.59 41.00
CA TYR A 436 35.15 35.42 41.77
C TYR A 436 36.29 36.30 41.23
N LEU A 437 36.47 36.38 39.91
CA LEU A 437 37.51 37.19 39.28
C LEU A 437 37.28 38.69 39.48
N SER A 438 36.04 39.16 39.33
CA SER A 438 35.66 40.56 39.54
C SER A 438 35.76 40.98 41.01
N SER A 439 35.40 40.09 41.94
CA SER A 439 35.62 40.32 43.38
C SER A 439 37.10 40.31 43.75
N SER A 440 37.93 39.51 43.07
CA SER A 440 39.38 39.45 43.32
C SER A 440 40.17 40.63 42.73
N GLN A 441 39.62 41.37 41.76
CA GLN A 441 40.28 42.56 41.18
C GLN A 441 40.13 43.84 42.00
N GLN A 442 39.33 43.85 43.07
CA GLN A 442 39.17 45.03 43.94
C GLN A 442 40.21 45.14 45.08
N ILE A 443 41.19 44.23 45.17
CA ILE A 443 42.24 44.28 46.19
C ILE A 443 43.61 44.07 45.55
N SER A 444 44.24 45.16 45.05
CA SER A 444 45.71 45.42 45.04
C SER A 444 46.09 46.61 44.11
N PRO A 445 46.73 47.70 44.61
CA PRO A 445 47.47 48.64 43.77
C PRO A 445 48.92 48.16 43.56
N PRO A 446 49.64 48.63 42.51
CA PRO A 446 50.98 48.13 42.19
C PRO A 446 52.05 48.89 43.01
N PRO A 447 53.11 48.22 43.52
CA PRO A 447 54.32 48.93 43.93
C PRO A 447 55.39 48.87 42.83
N LYS A 448 56.05 50.02 42.66
CA LYS A 448 57.21 50.24 41.78
C LYS A 448 58.50 49.80 42.49
N ARG A 449 59.34 49.07 41.75
CA ARG A 449 60.83 49.11 41.65
C ARG A 449 61.65 49.42 42.92
N SER A 450 62.61 48.55 43.27
CA SER A 450 64.06 48.88 43.30
C SER A 450 64.97 47.65 43.46
N THR A 451 66.03 47.70 42.65
CA THR A 451 67.33 47.04 42.60
C THR A 451 67.94 46.48 43.90
N SER A 452 68.59 45.30 43.83
CA SER A 452 70.02 45.14 44.17
C SER A 452 70.57 43.76 43.82
N LEU A 453 71.80 43.76 43.32
CA LEU A 453 72.67 42.66 42.92
C LEU A 453 73.12 41.78 44.10
N LYS A 454 73.27 40.46 43.90
CA LYS A 454 74.53 39.69 44.04
C LYS A 454 74.31 38.17 43.99
N GLU A 455 75.01 37.54 43.04
CA GLU A 455 75.57 36.17 43.11
C GLU A 455 76.64 36.06 44.25
N PRO A 456 77.17 34.88 44.67
CA PRO A 456 77.33 33.66 43.85
C PRO A 456 77.14 32.27 44.52
N SER A 457 77.02 31.27 43.65
CA SER A 457 77.64 29.92 43.65
C SER A 457 77.52 28.92 44.83
N SER A 458 76.93 27.78 44.48
CA SER A 458 77.51 26.41 44.47
C SER A 458 77.37 25.45 45.67
N HIS A 459 77.18 24.17 45.29
CA HIS A 459 77.35 22.91 46.03
C HIS A 459 76.31 22.58 47.11
N GLN A 460 75.91 21.33 47.40
CA GLN A 460 75.89 20.02 46.75
C GLN A 460 75.24 19.10 47.80
N ARG A 461 74.41 18.14 47.36
CA ARG A 461 74.23 16.78 47.93
C ARG A 461 73.79 16.54 49.39
N ARG A 462 72.93 15.50 49.46
CA ARG A 462 72.78 14.41 50.44
C ARG A 462 71.98 14.70 51.71
N GLU A 463 70.91 13.98 52.03
CA GLU A 463 70.62 12.51 52.15
C GLU A 463 70.67 12.07 53.62
N GLY A 464 69.67 11.27 54.00
CA GLY A 464 69.60 10.53 55.27
C GLY A 464 68.22 10.70 55.92
N SER A 465 67.30 9.73 55.78
CA SER A 465 67.21 8.45 56.55
C SER A 465 66.24 8.65 57.72
N GLN A 466 65.26 7.79 58.06
CA GLN A 466 65.07 6.33 57.92
C GLN A 466 63.59 6.04 58.28
N GLU A 467 62.85 5.24 57.52
CA GLU A 467 62.59 3.78 57.66
C GLU A 467 61.42 3.39 58.57
N ASP A 468 60.67 2.40 58.07
CA ASP A 468 59.85 1.36 58.73
C ASP A 468 58.35 1.42 58.35
N THR A 469 57.67 0.34 57.94
CA THR A 469 58.00 -1.06 57.58
C THR A 469 56.72 -1.66 56.97
N GLU A 470 56.90 -2.58 56.01
CA GLU A 470 56.18 -3.87 55.82
C GLU A 470 54.63 -3.89 55.64
N SER A 471 54.02 -4.62 54.70
CA SER A 471 54.33 -5.98 54.22
C SER A 471 53.47 -6.41 53.00
N ILE A 472 54.10 -7.13 52.06
CA ILE A 472 53.73 -8.41 51.37
C ILE A 472 52.45 -8.50 50.51
N ASP A 473 52.50 -8.71 49.18
CA ASP A 473 52.94 -9.87 48.31
C ASP A 473 51.72 -10.78 47.98
N SER A 474 51.42 -11.29 46.78
CA SER A 474 52.22 -11.98 45.74
C SER A 474 51.47 -11.96 44.37
N ASP A 475 52.15 -11.77 43.22
CA ASP A 475 52.70 -12.76 42.26
C ASP A 475 51.86 -13.00 40.99
N PHE A 476 52.38 -12.60 39.81
CA PHE A 476 53.05 -13.51 38.86
C PHE A 476 53.51 -12.76 37.59
N ALA A 477 54.83 -12.76 37.38
CA ALA A 477 55.63 -13.00 36.16
C ALA A 477 54.91 -13.06 34.77
N SER A 478 55.45 -12.70 33.60
CA SER A 478 56.81 -12.35 33.16
C SER A 478 56.93 -12.20 31.62
N HIS A 479 58.08 -11.67 31.18
CA HIS A 479 58.80 -11.87 29.89
C HIS A 479 58.39 -11.11 28.59
N THR A 480 59.09 -9.99 28.33
CA THR A 480 60.20 -9.77 27.35
C THR A 480 60.15 -10.40 25.91
N PRO A 481 61.11 -10.11 24.97
CA PRO A 481 61.02 -9.09 23.93
C PRO A 481 61.38 -9.64 22.51
N SER A 482 61.35 -8.83 21.45
CA SER A 482 62.45 -8.75 20.45
C SER A 482 62.15 -7.87 19.24
N ALA A 483 63.24 -7.30 18.75
CA ALA A 483 63.38 -6.28 17.72
C ALA A 483 63.78 -6.86 16.34
N SER A 484 63.82 -5.98 15.32
CA SER A 484 64.93 -5.77 14.35
C SER A 484 64.37 -5.12 13.07
N GLN A 485 64.72 -3.85 12.78
CA GLN A 485 65.81 -3.38 11.91
C GLN A 485 65.57 -3.50 10.39
N GLY A 486 65.68 -2.36 9.69
CA GLY A 486 65.84 -2.27 8.23
C GLY A 486 65.58 -0.86 7.65
N LEU A 487 66.62 -0.24 7.08
CA LEU A 487 66.69 1.04 6.32
C LEU A 487 67.19 0.69 4.88
N PRO A 488 67.34 1.62 3.90
CA PRO A 488 66.35 2.39 3.12
C PRO A 488 66.62 2.32 1.57
N GLU A 489 65.88 3.11 0.75
CA GLU A 489 66.14 3.64 -0.64
C GLU A 489 64.90 3.48 -1.56
N ARG A 490 64.65 4.24 -2.65
CA ARG A 490 64.80 5.65 -3.07
C ARG A 490 63.98 5.79 -4.39
N SER A 491 63.24 6.90 -4.54
CA SER A 491 62.83 7.62 -5.78
C SER A 491 61.95 6.98 -6.89
N THR A 492 60.87 7.67 -7.30
CA THR A 492 60.77 8.42 -8.59
C THR A 492 59.46 9.24 -8.77
N SER A 493 59.67 10.49 -9.19
CA SER A 493 58.89 11.55 -9.89
C SER A 493 57.36 11.51 -10.21
N VAL A 494 56.79 12.73 -10.08
CA VAL A 494 55.47 13.38 -10.40
C VAL A 494 55.28 13.67 -11.93
N PRO A 495 54.21 14.30 -12.54
CA PRO A 495 53.04 15.05 -11.98
C PRO A 495 51.64 15.02 -12.70
N SER A 496 50.63 15.53 -11.96
CA SER A 496 49.42 16.34 -12.36
C SER A 496 48.32 15.74 -13.27
N HIS A 497 47.02 16.07 -13.28
CA HIS A 497 46.09 17.06 -12.71
C HIS A 497 44.68 16.42 -12.61
N LYS A 498 43.83 16.81 -11.64
CA LYS A 498 42.36 16.82 -11.86
C LYS A 498 41.65 17.86 -10.98
N LYS A 499 40.76 18.62 -11.65
CA LYS A 499 39.95 19.74 -11.16
C LYS A 499 38.71 19.25 -10.38
N MET A 500 38.25 20.08 -9.45
CA MET A 500 36.96 20.00 -8.73
C MET A 500 35.77 20.37 -9.65
N PRO A 501 34.54 20.01 -9.25
CA PRO A 501 33.61 21.05 -8.84
C PRO A 501 32.88 20.76 -7.51
N SER A 502 32.36 21.85 -6.95
CA SER A 502 31.72 22.10 -5.66
C SER A 502 30.45 21.29 -5.33
N GLY A 503 30.22 21.05 -4.03
CA GLY A 503 28.91 20.67 -3.50
C GLY A 503 28.89 20.43 -1.99
N ASN A 504 28.43 21.43 -1.25
CA ASN A 504 28.14 21.52 0.19
C ASN A 504 28.05 20.22 1.00
N SER A 505 28.84 20.13 2.08
CA SER A 505 28.43 19.50 3.34
C SER A 505 29.28 20.01 4.49
N ILE A 506 28.69 20.86 5.34
CA ILE A 506 29.21 21.21 6.65
C ILE A 506 28.17 20.69 7.64
N THR A 507 28.53 19.68 8.44
CA THR A 507 28.30 19.64 9.90
C THR A 507 28.83 18.33 10.48
N ASN A 508 29.45 18.45 11.66
CA ASN A 508 29.96 17.42 12.56
C ASN A 508 31.38 16.89 12.29
N LYS A 509 32.36 17.61 12.85
CA LYS A 509 33.59 17.09 13.48
C LYS A 509 34.46 18.26 14.00
N ILE A 510 34.26 18.71 15.24
CA ILE A 510 35.29 19.48 15.98
C ILE A 510 35.14 19.20 17.48
N PHE A 511 35.93 18.26 18.02
CA PHE A 511 36.47 18.35 19.38
C PHE A 511 37.79 17.56 19.44
N GLY A 512 38.88 18.29 19.67
CA GLY A 512 40.26 17.83 19.86
C GLY A 512 41.10 19.02 20.39
N PRO A 513 42.17 18.78 21.18
CA PRO A 513 42.54 19.63 22.31
C PRO A 513 43.31 20.91 21.94
N ILE A 514 43.07 21.94 22.76
CA ILE A 514 43.52 23.33 22.65
C ILE A 514 45.05 23.43 22.57
N ARG A 515 45.57 24.01 21.48
CA ARG A 515 46.79 24.82 21.50
C ARG A 515 46.67 26.03 20.56
N HIS A 516 46.89 27.19 21.16
CA HIS A 516 47.07 28.54 20.64
C HIS A 516 47.21 28.72 19.12
N ALA A 517 46.26 29.45 18.52
CA ALA A 517 46.53 30.39 17.44
C ALA A 517 45.39 31.43 17.40
N VAL A 518 45.68 32.61 17.95
CA VAL A 518 44.81 33.78 17.92
C VAL A 518 45.16 34.54 16.65
N GLN A 519 44.24 34.65 15.68
CA GLN A 519 44.34 35.68 14.63
C GLN A 519 42.94 36.00 14.07
N GLY A 520 42.35 37.08 14.59
CA GLY A 520 41.58 38.07 13.82
C GLY A 520 40.32 37.62 13.08
N VAL A 521 39.21 37.41 13.82
CA VAL A 521 37.89 37.95 13.44
C VAL A 521 37.24 38.50 14.71
N VAL A 522 37.24 39.84 14.75
CA VAL A 522 36.43 40.81 15.50
C VAL A 522 35.31 40.25 16.40
N ASP A 523 35.51 40.42 17.71
CA ASP A 523 34.54 40.89 18.71
C ASP A 523 33.12 40.28 18.63
N VAL A 524 33.01 38.98 18.90
CA VAL A 524 31.76 38.40 19.39
C VAL A 524 31.95 38.13 20.86
N ASP A 525 31.27 38.91 21.69
CA ASP A 525 31.19 38.67 23.14
C ASP A 525 30.88 37.18 23.40
N PRO A 526 31.81 36.43 24.02
CA PRO A 526 31.64 35.00 24.30
C PRO A 526 30.40 34.73 25.17
N GLU A 527 30.01 35.68 26.01
CA GLU A 527 28.78 35.58 26.80
C GLU A 527 27.54 35.65 25.91
N ARG A 528 27.51 36.61 24.99
CA ARG A 528 26.40 36.77 24.04
C ARG A 528 26.24 35.53 23.18
N THR A 529 27.35 34.95 22.69
CA THR A 529 27.32 33.70 21.93
C THR A 529 26.71 32.54 22.73
N ARG A 530 27.05 32.43 24.02
CA ARG A 530 26.47 31.41 24.90
C ARG A 530 24.98 31.64 25.16
N ARG A 531 24.58 32.88 25.48
CA ARG A 531 23.17 33.24 25.69
C ARG A 531 22.33 33.03 24.43
N ASP A 532 22.87 33.36 23.26
CA ASP A 532 22.23 33.12 21.97
C ASP A 532 22.06 31.62 21.69
N LEU A 533 23.04 30.79 22.05
CA LEU A 533 22.96 29.33 21.90
C LEU A 533 21.90 28.73 22.85
N ILE A 534 21.84 29.19 24.10
CA ILE A 534 20.80 28.80 25.05
C ILE A 534 19.42 29.21 24.54
N GLY A 535 19.28 30.45 24.06
CA GLY A 535 18.03 30.96 23.46
C GLY A 535 17.55 30.11 22.29
N LYS A 536 18.44 29.82 21.32
CA LYS A 536 18.14 28.94 20.19
C LYS A 536 17.77 27.51 20.62
N THR A 537 18.43 27.00 21.67
CA THR A 537 18.13 25.67 22.21
C THR A 537 16.76 25.62 22.87
N ARG A 538 16.40 26.64 23.66
CA ARG A 538 15.06 26.79 24.26
C ARG A 538 13.96 26.91 23.19
N GLU A 539 14.20 27.71 22.15
CA GLU A 539 13.26 27.83 21.03
C GLU A 539 13.07 26.48 20.32
N SER A 540 14.16 25.77 20.03
CA SER A 540 14.12 24.42 19.43
C SER A 540 13.37 23.42 20.31
N ILE A 541 13.49 23.50 21.64
CA ILE A 541 12.71 22.68 22.57
C ILE A 541 11.22 22.99 22.43
N GLY A 542 10.84 24.27 22.44
CA GLY A 542 9.43 24.66 22.26
C GLY A 542 8.83 24.18 20.93
N GLN A 543 9.62 24.21 19.85
CA GLN A 543 9.21 23.65 18.55
C GLN A 543 9.02 22.13 18.61
N LEU A 544 9.94 21.40 19.26
CA LEU A 544 9.87 19.94 19.42
C LEU A 544 8.78 19.49 20.40
N GLU A 545 8.44 20.30 21.40
CA GLU A 545 7.29 20.03 22.29
C GLU A 545 5.97 20.11 21.53
N GLN A 546 5.81 21.12 20.67
CA GLN A 546 4.67 21.18 19.75
C GLN A 546 4.65 19.97 18.81
N ALA A 547 5.81 19.59 18.25
CA ALA A 547 5.96 18.42 17.40
C ALA A 547 5.59 17.11 18.12
N GLN A 548 5.96 16.97 19.39
CA GLN A 548 5.64 15.80 20.20
C GLN A 548 4.13 15.63 20.35
N VAL A 549 3.43 16.69 20.77
CA VAL A 549 1.98 16.69 20.96
C VAL A 549 1.24 16.30 19.68
N ILE A 550 1.62 16.88 18.54
CA ILE A 550 0.98 16.51 17.27
C ILE A 550 1.35 15.09 16.82
N SER A 551 2.59 14.62 17.07
CA SER A 551 3.01 13.27 16.67
C SER A 551 2.24 12.19 17.44
N GLU A 552 1.95 12.42 18.73
CA GLU A 552 1.12 11.54 19.55
C GLU A 552 -0.32 11.47 19.03
N ARG A 553 -0.89 12.62 18.66
CA ARG A 553 -2.23 12.68 18.05
C ARG A 553 -2.25 11.99 16.70
N ASP A 554 -1.30 12.29 15.82
CA ASP A 554 -1.20 11.72 14.48
C ASP A 554 -1.05 10.19 14.54
N VAL A 555 -0.26 9.65 15.47
CA VAL A 555 -0.14 8.20 15.65
C VAL A 555 -1.48 7.59 16.03
N ARG A 556 -2.18 8.18 17.02
CA ARG A 556 -3.48 7.69 17.48
C ARG A 556 -4.53 7.72 16.36
N GLU A 557 -4.61 8.84 15.63
CA GLU A 557 -5.53 9.00 14.50
C GLU A 557 -5.20 8.04 13.36
N ALA A 558 -3.92 7.87 13.02
CA ALA A 558 -3.48 6.94 12.00
C ALA A 558 -3.82 5.50 12.38
N SER A 559 -3.51 5.07 13.61
CA SER A 559 -3.83 3.73 14.10
C SER A 559 -5.32 3.45 14.11
N ALA A 560 -6.13 4.38 14.62
CA ALA A 560 -7.59 4.23 14.65
C ALA A 560 -8.19 4.16 13.24
N SER A 561 -7.75 5.04 12.32
CA SER A 561 -8.24 5.06 10.94
C SER A 561 -7.80 3.83 10.15
N VAL A 562 -6.54 3.41 10.25
CA VAL A 562 -6.06 2.19 9.59
C VAL A 562 -6.80 0.97 10.11
N LEU A 563 -7.04 0.86 11.41
CA LEU A 563 -7.80 -0.25 11.99
C LEU A 563 -9.26 -0.28 11.50
N LYS A 564 -9.93 0.88 11.47
CA LYS A 564 -11.28 1.02 10.90
C LYS A 564 -11.30 0.58 9.44
N ASP A 565 -10.33 1.03 8.66
CA ASP A 565 -10.22 0.73 7.24
C ASP A 565 -9.93 -0.74 6.97
N MET A 566 -9.07 -1.37 7.78
CA MET A 566 -8.81 -2.81 7.72
C MET A 566 -10.06 -3.64 8.01
N LYS A 567 -10.90 -3.23 8.97
CA LYS A 567 -12.20 -3.88 9.23
C LYS A 567 -13.12 -3.76 8.02
N ARG A 568 -13.22 -2.58 7.39
CA ARG A 568 -13.99 -2.39 6.15
C ARG A 568 -13.44 -3.26 5.03
N PHE A 569 -12.14 -3.18 4.74
CA PHE A 569 -11.51 -3.94 3.67
C PHE A 569 -11.61 -5.45 3.89
N GLN A 570 -11.56 -5.92 5.14
CA GLN A 570 -11.79 -7.33 5.45
C GLN A 570 -13.18 -7.78 5.00
N LYS A 571 -14.23 -6.98 5.26
CA LYS A 571 -15.59 -7.25 4.80
C LYS A 571 -15.66 -7.24 3.27
N ASP A 572 -15.14 -6.18 2.63
CA ASP A 572 -15.10 -6.06 1.17
C ASP A 572 -14.42 -7.28 0.51
N LYS A 573 -13.32 -7.75 1.12
CA LYS A 573 -12.56 -8.93 0.70
C LYS A 573 -13.37 -10.22 0.79
N GLU A 574 -14.08 -10.43 1.89
CA GLU A 574 -14.93 -11.60 2.07
C GLU A 574 -16.11 -11.60 1.09
N ASP A 575 -16.70 -10.42 0.86
CA ASP A 575 -17.79 -10.23 -0.10
C ASP A 575 -17.30 -10.46 -1.54
N ASP A 576 -16.11 -9.98 -1.90
CA ASP A 576 -15.48 -10.25 -3.19
C ASP A 576 -15.24 -11.75 -3.39
N LEU A 577 -14.62 -12.41 -2.40
CA LEU A 577 -14.34 -13.85 -2.43
C LEU A 577 -15.63 -14.64 -2.63
N ARG A 578 -16.68 -14.33 -1.86
CA ARG A 578 -17.99 -14.95 -2.02
C ARG A 578 -18.53 -14.74 -3.43
N ARG A 579 -18.48 -13.51 -3.94
CA ARG A 579 -19.03 -13.15 -5.25
C ARG A 579 -18.39 -13.95 -6.40
N TYR A 580 -17.06 -13.98 -6.50
CA TYR A 580 -16.42 -14.67 -7.62
C TYR A 580 -16.43 -16.20 -7.46
N MET A 581 -16.48 -16.73 -6.24
CA MET A 581 -16.67 -18.16 -6.01
C MET A 581 -18.08 -18.63 -6.39
N LEU A 582 -19.11 -17.81 -6.12
CA LEU A 582 -20.48 -18.07 -6.59
C LEU A 582 -20.55 -18.01 -8.12
N ALA A 583 -19.91 -17.02 -8.75
CA ALA A 583 -19.86 -16.91 -10.21
C ALA A 583 -19.17 -18.14 -10.85
N TYR A 584 -18.10 -18.64 -10.22
CA TYR A 584 -17.45 -19.88 -10.62
C TYR A 584 -18.42 -21.07 -10.59
N ALA A 585 -19.13 -21.26 -9.48
CA ALA A 585 -20.08 -22.37 -9.31
C ALA A 585 -21.27 -22.25 -10.29
N GLN A 586 -21.82 -21.06 -10.46
CA GLN A 586 -22.93 -20.80 -11.39
C GLN A 586 -22.54 -21.12 -12.83
N SER A 587 -21.36 -20.64 -13.28
CA SER A 587 -20.87 -20.91 -14.64
C SER A 587 -20.76 -22.42 -14.91
N GLN A 588 -20.25 -23.18 -13.94
CA GLN A 588 -20.15 -24.64 -14.03
C GLN A 588 -21.53 -25.32 -14.07
N ILE A 589 -22.47 -24.88 -13.24
CA ILE A 589 -23.84 -25.42 -13.22
C ILE A 589 -24.55 -25.14 -14.55
N GLU A 590 -24.43 -23.93 -15.08
CA GLU A 590 -25.02 -23.54 -16.36
C GLU A 590 -24.45 -24.36 -17.52
N TRP A 591 -23.12 -24.53 -17.56
CA TRP A 591 -22.46 -25.42 -18.52
C TRP A 591 -22.98 -26.86 -18.42
N ALA A 592 -23.01 -27.44 -17.22
CA ALA A 592 -23.47 -28.81 -17.01
C ALA A 592 -24.94 -29.01 -17.42
N LYS A 593 -25.81 -28.03 -17.14
CA LYS A 593 -27.22 -28.06 -17.57
C LYS A 593 -27.37 -28.02 -19.08
N LYS A 594 -26.65 -27.10 -19.74
CA LYS A 594 -26.66 -26.98 -21.21
C LYS A 594 -26.18 -28.28 -21.86
N SER A 595 -25.03 -28.80 -21.43
CA SER A 595 -24.48 -30.05 -21.96
C SER A 595 -25.44 -31.23 -21.72
N LYS A 596 -25.98 -31.38 -20.50
CA LYS A 596 -26.94 -32.45 -20.20
C LYS A 596 -28.16 -32.42 -21.12
N GLN A 597 -28.78 -31.24 -21.29
CA GLN A 597 -29.95 -31.10 -22.15
C GLN A 597 -29.64 -31.53 -23.60
N GLN A 598 -28.50 -31.09 -24.15
CA GLN A 598 -28.09 -31.42 -25.52
C GLN A 598 -27.92 -32.94 -25.71
N TRP A 599 -27.32 -33.62 -24.73
CA TRP A 599 -27.13 -35.07 -24.78
C TRP A 599 -28.41 -35.87 -24.51
N GLU A 600 -29.33 -35.36 -23.70
CA GLU A 600 -30.68 -35.96 -23.55
C GLU A 600 -31.47 -35.88 -24.86
N GLU A 601 -31.39 -34.76 -25.58
CA GLU A 601 -32.02 -34.61 -26.90
C GLU A 601 -31.40 -35.55 -27.95
N ALA A 602 -30.08 -35.77 -27.91
CA ALA A 602 -29.42 -36.75 -28.78
C ALA A 602 -29.81 -38.19 -28.43
N ARG A 603 -29.85 -38.52 -27.14
CA ARG A 603 -30.29 -39.85 -26.67
C ARG A 603 -31.70 -40.17 -27.12
N ALA A 604 -32.63 -39.22 -27.04
CA ALA A 604 -34.00 -39.40 -27.49
C ALA A 604 -34.10 -39.71 -28.99
N GLU A 605 -33.16 -39.25 -29.81
CA GLU A 605 -33.09 -39.60 -31.23
C GLU A 605 -32.51 -41.00 -31.44
N VAL A 606 -31.47 -41.36 -30.68
CA VAL A 606 -30.86 -42.70 -30.71
C VAL A 606 -31.85 -43.79 -30.30
N GLU A 607 -32.73 -43.53 -29.33
CA GLU A 607 -33.76 -44.48 -28.89
C GLU A 607 -34.85 -44.75 -29.97
N LYS A 608 -34.87 -43.99 -31.07
CA LYS A 608 -35.76 -44.23 -32.22
C LYS A 608 -35.16 -45.14 -33.29
N ILE A 609 -33.91 -45.58 -33.12
CA ILE A 609 -33.29 -46.53 -34.05
C ILE A 609 -34.04 -47.85 -33.94
N ASP A 610 -34.68 -48.27 -35.03
CA ASP A 610 -35.39 -49.55 -35.11
C ASP A 610 -34.42 -50.71 -34.77
N GLU A 611 -34.75 -51.51 -33.75
CA GLU A 611 -34.10 -52.79 -33.50
C GLU A 611 -34.54 -53.75 -34.60
N SER A 612 -33.74 -53.86 -35.66
CA SER A 612 -33.95 -54.81 -36.76
C SER A 612 -33.81 -56.26 -36.31
#